data_AF-A0A1K1QDF6-F1
#
_entry.id   AF-A0A1K1QDF6-F1
#
_cell.length_a   1.000
_cell.length_b   1.000
_cell.length_c   1.000
_cell.angle_alpha   90.00
_cell.angle_beta   90.00
_cell.angle_gamma   90.00
#
_symmetry.space_group_name_H-M   'P 1'
#
loop_
_entity.id
_entity.type
_entity.pdbx_description
1 polymer ?
#
loop_
_entity_poly.entity_id
_entity_poly.type
_entity_poly.pdbx_seq_one_letter_code
_entity_poly.pdbx_strand_id
1 'polypeptide(L)'
;MSLTLHSTFPELDQHMRAFDGDDNVGAAEFQQLRDDADRHLDAIATVDASGFREAADGLAEAMQKLALAARKAKLSPEDRTALKTAAEYQMAYVVAGYQSSLQRL
;
A
#
# COMPACT_ATOMS: atom_id res chain seq x y z
N MET A 1 -11.15 11.61 -4.16
CA MET A 1 -11.15 10.37 -3.37
C MET A 1 -9.72 9.90 -3.27
N SER A 2 -9.21 9.90 -2.05
CA SER A 2 -7.92 9.35 -1.63
C SER A 2 -8.22 8.30 -0.55
N LEU A 3 -7.52 7.17 -0.61
CA LEU A 3 -7.61 6.14 0.43
C LEU A 3 -6.68 6.55 1.57
N THR A 4 -7.25 7.00 2.67
CA THR A 4 -6.50 7.30 3.90
C THR A 4 -6.46 6.05 4.77
N LEU A 5 -5.26 5.66 5.20
CA LEU A 5 -5.06 4.47 6.02
C LEU A 5 -4.33 4.92 7.30
N HIS A 6 -4.92 4.62 8.45
CA HIS A 6 -4.39 5.00 9.76
C HIS A 6 -3.70 3.82 10.40
N SER A 7 -2.51 4.05 10.95
CA SER A 7 -1.77 3.04 11.70
C SER A 7 -1.95 3.25 13.20
N THR A 8 -1.99 2.15 13.95
CA THR A 8 -1.90 2.20 15.42
C THR A 8 -0.47 2.45 15.90
N PHE A 9 0.53 2.36 15.01
CA PHE A 9 1.92 2.66 15.30
C PHE A 9 2.20 4.14 14.99
N PRO A 10 2.51 4.98 15.99
CA PRO A 10 2.59 6.44 15.81
C PRO A 10 3.60 6.90 14.74
N GLU A 11 4.75 6.22 14.64
CA GLU A 11 5.80 6.55 13.66
C GLU A 11 5.32 6.29 12.23
N LEU A 12 4.64 5.16 12.01
CA LEU A 12 4.07 4.82 10.70
C LEU A 12 2.87 5.72 10.37
N ASP A 13 1.99 6.01 11.33
CA ASP A 13 0.84 6.91 11.12
C ASP A 13 1.30 8.33 10.77
N GLN A 14 2.39 8.81 11.38
CA GLN A 14 2.99 10.10 11.04
C GLN A 14 3.55 10.11 9.61
N HIS A 15 4.26 9.06 9.20
CA HIS A 15 4.73 8.91 7.82
C HIS A 15 3.57 8.87 6.82
N MET A 16 2.50 8.14 7.13
CA MET A 16 1.34 8.02 6.25
C MET A 16 0.59 9.35 6.10
N ARG A 17 0.43 10.10 7.20
CA ARG A 17 -0.19 11.44 7.16
C ARG A 17 0.65 12.46 6.36
N ALA A 18 1.97 12.30 6.31
CA ALA A 18 2.81 13.14 5.48
C ALA A 18 2.49 12.96 3.99
N PHE A 19 2.21 11.72 3.55
CA PHE A 19 1.77 11.42 2.18
C PHE A 19 0.39 12.00 1.86
N ASP A 20 -0.52 11.97 2.82
CA ASP A 20 -1.87 12.55 2.66
C ASP A 20 -1.83 14.09 2.57
N GLY A 21 -0.83 14.75 3.16
CA GLY A 21 -0.68 16.20 3.13
C GLY A 21 -0.24 16.75 1.77
N ASP A 22 0.57 15.99 1.04
CA ASP A 22 1.16 16.39 -0.25
C ASP A 22 0.43 15.78 -1.47
N ASP A 23 -0.63 14.99 -1.24
CA ASP A 23 -1.49 14.32 -2.25
C ASP A 23 -0.70 13.46 -3.27
N ASN A 24 0.56 13.15 -2.96
CA ASN A 24 1.49 12.47 -3.84
C ASN A 24 2.59 11.77 -3.04
N VAL A 25 2.99 10.58 -3.49
CA VAL A 25 4.14 9.85 -2.94
C VAL A 25 5.22 9.83 -4.00
N GLY A 26 6.34 10.49 -3.72
CA GLY A 26 7.52 10.50 -4.58
C GLY A 26 8.22 9.13 -4.61
N ALA A 27 9.04 8.92 -5.64
CA ALA A 27 9.78 7.66 -5.78
C ALA A 27 10.75 7.39 -4.61
N ALA A 28 11.39 8.44 -4.08
CA ALA A 28 12.30 8.33 -2.94
C ALA A 28 11.55 7.97 -1.65
N GLU A 29 10.40 8.60 -1.42
CA GLU A 29 9.54 8.34 -0.25
C GLU A 29 8.96 6.93 -0.29
N PHE A 30 8.52 6.48 -1.47
CA PHE A 30 8.07 5.11 -1.68
C PHE A 30 9.17 4.09 -1.40
N GLN A 31 10.40 4.35 -1.88
CA GLN A 31 11.54 3.47 -1.62
C GLN A 31 11.90 3.45 -0.13
N GLN A 32 11.91 4.61 0.53
CA GLN A 32 12.18 4.69 1.96
C GLN A 32 11.15 3.91 2.78
N LEU A 33 9.86 4.01 2.45
CA LEU A 33 8.81 3.25 3.11
C LEU A 33 9.01 1.74 2.95
N ARG A 34 9.44 1.28 1.77
CA ARG A 34 9.76 -0.12 1.51
C ARG A 34 10.97 -0.58 2.34
N ASP A 35 12.05 0.18 2.32
CA ASP A 35 13.27 -0.14 3.08
C ASP A 35 12.99 -0.21 4.59
N ASP A 36 12.15 0.71 5.09
CA ASP A 36 11.69 0.72 6.48
C ASP A 36 10.85 -0.51 6.82
N ALA A 37 9.90 -0.87 5.96
CA ALA A 37 9.07 -2.07 6.13
C ALA A 37 9.93 -3.35 6.17
N ASP A 38 10.91 -3.46 5.27
CA ASP A 38 11.81 -4.60 5.22
C ASP A 38 12.68 -4.70 6.47
N ARG A 39 13.23 -3.57 6.92
CA ARG A 39 13.99 -3.48 8.18
C ARG A 39 13.18 -3.93 9.39
N HIS A 40 11.89 -3.60 9.46
CA HIS A 40 11.01 -4.05 10.55
C HIS A 40 10.74 -5.55 10.51
N LEU A 41 10.60 -6.14 9.32
CA LEU A 41 10.47 -7.60 9.17
C LEU A 41 11.79 -8.33 9.48
N ASP A 42 12.93 -7.82 9.03
CA ASP A 42 14.25 -8.43 9.28
C ASP A 42 14.62 -8.47 10.78
N ALA A 43 14.05 -7.57 11.59
CA ALA A 43 14.22 -7.59 13.03
C ALA A 43 13.56 -8.81 13.71
N ILE A 44 12.62 -9.48 13.04
CA ILE A 44 11.89 -10.64 13.55
C ILE A 44 12.55 -11.93 13.06
N ALA A 45 13.67 -12.32 13.68
CA ALA A 45 14.45 -13.50 13.25
C ALA A 45 13.76 -14.87 13.49
N THR A 46 12.66 -14.90 14.25
CA THR A 46 11.98 -16.14 14.66
C THR A 46 10.90 -16.62 13.70
N VAL A 47 10.51 -15.80 12.72
CA VAL A 47 9.44 -16.09 11.77
C VAL A 47 9.93 -15.79 10.35
N ASP A 48 9.76 -16.75 9.44
CA ASP A 48 10.03 -16.51 8.02
C ASP A 48 8.93 -15.63 7.42
N ALA A 49 9.27 -14.37 7.13
CA ALA A 49 8.39 -13.39 6.53
C ALA A 49 8.63 -13.17 5.03
N SER A 50 9.52 -13.94 4.40
CA SER A 50 9.94 -13.75 3.00
C SER A 50 8.76 -13.77 2.01
N GLY A 51 7.84 -14.71 2.17
CA GLY A 51 6.64 -14.81 1.32
C GLY A 51 5.67 -13.63 1.48
N PHE A 52 5.57 -13.06 2.70
CA PHE A 52 4.74 -11.87 2.91
C PHE A 52 5.38 -10.63 2.27
N ARG A 53 6.70 -10.48 2.39
CA ARG A 53 7.47 -9.42 1.72
C ARG A 53 7.29 -9.46 0.21
N GLU A 54 7.51 -10.61 -0.42
CA GLU A 54 7.38 -10.78 -1.87
C GLU A 54 5.96 -10.47 -2.36
N ALA A 55 4.93 -10.90 -1.62
CA ALA A 55 3.55 -10.61 -1.94
C ALA A 55 3.22 -9.10 -1.82
N ALA A 56 3.75 -8.42 -0.80
CA ALA A 56 3.57 -6.98 -0.62
C ALA A 56 4.22 -6.18 -1.76
N ASP A 57 5.45 -6.53 -2.12
CA ASP A 57 6.15 -5.94 -3.27
C ASP A 57 5.39 -6.16 -4.58
N GLY A 58 4.95 -7.40 -4.82
CA GLY A 58 4.17 -7.77 -6.00
C GLY A 58 2.86 -6.99 -6.12
N LEU A 59 2.16 -6.77 -5.00
CA LEU A 59 0.94 -5.97 -4.95
C LEU A 59 1.22 -4.50 -5.28
N ALA A 60 2.29 -3.91 -4.72
CA ALA A 60 2.66 -2.53 -4.99
C ALA A 60 3.06 -2.31 -6.46
N GLU A 61 3.84 -3.23 -7.03
CA GLU A 61 4.16 -3.22 -8.47
C GLU A 61 2.90 -3.36 -9.35
N ALA A 62 1.96 -4.23 -8.97
CA ALA A 62 0.72 -4.42 -9.70
C ALA A 62 -0.11 -3.12 -9.73
N MET A 63 -0.16 -2.37 -8.63
CA MET A 63 -0.81 -1.05 -8.59
C MET A 63 -0.13 -0.04 -9.53
N GLN A 64 1.20 0.00 -9.56
CA GLN A 64 1.94 0.88 -10.49
C GLN A 64 1.67 0.50 -11.95
N LYS A 65 1.67 -0.79 -12.28
CA LYS A 65 1.35 -1.31 -13.62
C LYS A 65 -0.09 -0.97 -14.02
N LEU A 66 -1.05 -1.08 -13.09
CA LEU A 66 -2.44 -0.68 -13.28
C LEU A 66 -2.56 0.82 -13.59
N ALA A 67 -1.87 1.67 -12.82
CA ALA A 67 -1.86 3.11 -13.05
C ALA A 67 -1.28 3.47 -14.43
N LEU A 68 -0.19 2.80 -14.84
CA LEU A 68 0.40 2.98 -16.18
C LEU A 68 -0.55 2.52 -17.29
N ALA A 69 -1.22 1.38 -17.13
CA ALA A 69 -2.21 0.87 -18.08
C ALA A 69 -3.39 1.84 -18.23
N ALA A 70 -3.92 2.36 -17.11
CA ALA A 70 -4.99 3.35 -17.09
C ALA A 70 -4.61 4.65 -17.81
N ARG A 71 -3.37 5.14 -17.60
CA ARG A 71 -2.83 6.31 -18.31
C ARG A 71 -2.74 6.06 -19.81
N LYS A 72 -2.24 4.89 -20.23
CA LYS A 72 -2.16 4.50 -21.65
C LYS A 72 -3.54 4.38 -22.31
N ALA A 73 -4.53 3.89 -21.59
CA ALA A 73 -5.89 3.71 -22.07
C ALA A 73 -6.69 5.03 -22.21
N LYS A 74 -6.15 6.16 -21.73
CA LYS A 74 -6.82 7.48 -21.76
C LYS A 74 -8.26 7.44 -21.23
N LEU A 75 -8.46 6.74 -20.11
CA LEU A 75 -9.77 6.53 -19.48
C LEU A 75 -10.55 7.84 -19.31
N SER A 76 -11.87 7.75 -19.49
CA SER A 76 -12.80 8.82 -19.18
C SER A 76 -12.77 9.15 -17.67
N PRO A 77 -13.24 10.33 -17.24
CA PRO A 77 -13.33 10.65 -15.81
C PRO A 77 -14.16 9.63 -15.00
N GLU A 78 -15.21 9.09 -15.60
CA GLU A 78 -16.06 8.06 -14.99
C GLU A 78 -15.30 6.74 -14.83
N ASP A 79 -14.64 6.26 -15.88
CA ASP A 79 -13.85 5.02 -15.83
C ASP A 79 -12.66 5.13 -14.87
N ARG A 80 -12.04 6.31 -14.75
CA ARG A 80 -10.99 6.56 -13.75
C ARG A 80 -11.54 6.44 -12.33
N THR A 81 -12.75 6.93 -12.10
CA THR A 81 -13.41 6.83 -10.79
C THR A 81 -13.73 5.38 -10.49
N ALA A 82 -14.34 4.65 -11.43
CA ALA A 82 -14.63 3.23 -11.29
C ALA A 82 -13.36 2.39 -11.02
N LEU A 83 -12.26 2.68 -11.72
CA LEU A 83 -10.98 2.01 -11.51
C LEU A 83 -10.43 2.25 -10.10
N LYS A 84 -10.46 3.51 -9.63
CA LYS A 84 -10.03 3.85 -8.27
C LYS A 84 -10.88 3.13 -7.22
N THR A 85 -12.19 3.12 -7.39
CA THR A 85 -13.10 2.38 -6.51
C THR A 85 -12.75 0.89 -6.50
N ALA A 86 -12.58 0.26 -7.67
CA ALA A 86 -12.22 -1.16 -7.74
C ALA A 86 -10.88 -1.46 -7.04
N ALA A 87 -9.87 -0.59 -7.19
CA ALA A 87 -8.60 -0.72 -6.49
C ALA A 87 -8.76 -0.58 -4.96
N GLU A 88 -9.58 0.36 -4.49
CA GLU A 88 -9.88 0.52 -3.06
C GLU A 88 -10.55 -0.73 -2.46
N TYR A 89 -11.45 -1.40 -3.18
CA TYR A 89 -12.03 -2.68 -2.73
C TYR A 89 -10.97 -3.79 -2.57
N GLN A 90 -9.98 -3.85 -3.47
CA GLN A 90 -8.86 -4.80 -3.34
C GLN A 90 -7.99 -4.47 -2.11
N MET A 91 -7.72 -3.19 -1.86
CA MET A 91 -7.00 -2.76 -0.66
C MET A 91 -7.77 -3.08 0.62
N ALA A 92 -9.08 -2.86 0.63
CA ALA A 92 -9.94 -3.21 1.76
C ALA A 92 -9.90 -4.72 2.06
N TYR A 93 -9.84 -5.58 1.03
CA TYR A 93 -9.67 -7.01 1.20
C TYR A 93 -8.34 -7.37 1.87
N VAL A 94 -7.23 -6.73 1.47
CA VAL A 94 -5.92 -6.91 2.12
C VAL A 94 -5.95 -6.46 3.58
N VAL A 95 -6.56 -5.31 3.88
CA VAL A 95 -6.74 -4.82 5.26
C VAL A 95 -7.58 -5.79 6.09
N ALA A 96 -8.67 -6.34 5.54
CA ALA A 96 -9.47 -7.35 6.21
C ALA A 96 -8.66 -8.65 6.48
N GLY A 97 -7.74 -9.01 5.59
CA GLY A 97 -6.77 -10.08 5.80
C GLY A 97 -5.89 -9.83 7.03
N TYR A 98 -5.35 -8.62 7.16
CA TYR A 98 -4.59 -8.20 8.36
C TYR A 98 -5.43 -8.32 9.64
N GLN A 99 -6.64 -7.75 9.63
CA GLN A 99 -7.53 -7.74 10.81
C GLN A 99 -7.97 -9.15 11.23
N SER A 100 -8.20 -10.04 10.26
CA SER A 100 -8.63 -11.41 10.54
C SER A 100 -7.50 -12.35 10.97
N SER A 101 -6.25 -11.95 10.73
CA SER A 101 -5.07 -12.81 10.95
C SER A 101 -4.11 -12.21 11.99
N LEU A 102 -3.41 -11.13 11.65
CA LEU A 102 -2.34 -10.57 12.47
C LEU A 102 -2.85 -9.79 13.67
N GLN A 103 -3.98 -9.08 13.56
CA GLN A 103 -4.55 -8.34 14.69
C GLN A 103 -5.03 -9.24 15.85
N ARG A 104 -5.19 -10.54 15.59
CA ARG A 104 -5.63 -11.51 16.60
C ARG A 104 -4.48 -12.15 17.39
N LEU A 105 -3.24 -11.88 17.01
CA LEU A 105 -2.04 -12.28 17.77
C LEU A 105 -1.92 -11.44 19.03
#